data_AF-A0A9E2U537-F1
#
_entry.id   AF-A0A9E2U537-F1
#
_cell.length_a   1.000
_cell.length_b   1.000
_cell.length_c   1.000
_cell.angle_alpha   90.00
_cell.angle_beta   90.00
_cell.angle_gamma   90.00
#
_symmetry.space_group_name_H-M   'P 1'
#
loop_
_entity.id
_entity.type
_entity.pdbx_description
1 polymer ?
#
loop_
_entity_poly.entity_id
_entity_poly.type
_entity_poly.pdbx_seq_one_letter_code
_entity_poly.pdbx_strand_id
1 'polypeptide(L)'
;MGRRLIQLYVGLGLYGFSSSLLVLARLGLDPWDVFHQGLSRHSHLAIGTWAIIVGVAVLLLWIPLRQWPGIGTVSNVVCVGGTMDLVLAHLHSPHGLWARIALLVAGVGLNGVTTGLYIGAGLGPGPRDGLMTGLAARGHSIRVVRTCIEVTVLVTGWLLGGTVGVGTV
;
A
#
# COMPACT_ATOMS: atom_id res chain seq x y z
N MET A 1 -20.54 10.67 -12.95
CA MET A 1 -19.21 10.03 -13.11
C MET A 1 -18.06 10.89 -12.59
N GLY A 2 -17.95 12.17 -12.98
CA GLY A 2 -16.84 13.07 -12.58
C GLY A 2 -16.56 13.14 -11.07
N ARG A 3 -17.60 13.30 -10.22
CA ARG A 3 -17.43 13.32 -8.74
C ARG A 3 -16.74 12.07 -8.19
N ARG A 4 -17.06 10.88 -8.70
CA ARG A 4 -16.47 9.60 -8.26
C ARG A 4 -15.01 9.47 -8.68
N LEU A 5 -14.66 9.98 -9.87
CA LEU A 5 -13.28 10.01 -10.34
C LEU A 5 -12.42 10.98 -9.53
N ILE A 6 -12.93 12.18 -9.25
CA ILE A 6 -12.23 13.15 -8.38
C ILE A 6 -12.02 12.55 -6.99
N GLN A 7 -13.06 11.97 -6.40
CA GLN A 7 -12.98 11.29 -5.10
C GLN A 7 -11.93 10.17 -5.11
N LEU A 8 -11.90 9.36 -6.17
CA LEU A 8 -10.90 8.31 -6.34
C LEU A 8 -9.49 8.92 -6.37
N TYR A 9 -9.19 9.83 -7.30
CA TYR A 9 -7.82 10.35 -7.47
C TYR A 9 -7.33 11.15 -6.26
N VAL A 10 -8.20 11.92 -5.62
CA VAL A 10 -7.88 12.58 -4.34
C VAL A 10 -7.59 11.54 -3.26
N GLY A 11 -8.42 10.50 -3.15
CA GLY A 11 -8.19 9.39 -2.22
C GLY A 11 -6.87 8.67 -2.46
N LEU A 12 -6.55 8.36 -3.71
CA LEU A 12 -5.31 7.66 -4.10
C LEU A 12 -4.05 8.50 -3.87
N GLY A 13 -4.09 9.78 -4.23
CA GLY A 13 -2.97 10.70 -3.98
C GLY A 13 -2.72 10.87 -2.48
N LEU A 14 -3.77 11.12 -1.71
CA LEU A 14 -3.66 11.21 -0.26
C LEU A 14 -3.22 9.88 0.38
N TYR A 15 -3.64 8.73 -0.16
CA TYR A 15 -3.19 7.42 0.31
C TYR A 15 -1.68 7.25 0.12
N GLY A 16 -1.16 7.58 -1.07
CA GLY A 16 0.28 7.54 -1.33
C GLY A 16 1.07 8.51 -0.44
N PHE A 17 0.54 9.73 -0.23
CA PHE A 17 1.12 10.68 0.72
C PHE A 17 1.16 10.12 2.14
N SER A 18 0.05 9.52 2.58
CA SER A 18 -0.09 8.89 3.89
C SER A 18 0.93 7.77 4.10
N SER A 19 1.09 6.86 3.13
CA SER A 19 2.12 5.82 3.15
C SER A 19 3.52 6.41 3.23
N SER A 20 3.81 7.49 2.51
CA SER A 20 5.09 8.19 2.64
C SER A 20 5.34 8.75 4.03
N LEU A 21 4.31 9.27 4.73
CA LEU A 21 4.48 9.70 6.13
C LEU A 21 4.89 8.54 7.03
N LEU A 22 4.31 7.35 6.84
CA LEU A 22 4.68 6.15 7.60
C LEU A 22 6.13 5.74 7.32
N VAL A 23 6.55 5.77 6.05
CA VAL A 23 7.95 5.53 5.64
C VAL A 23 8.90 6.54 6.29
N LEU A 24 8.55 7.82 6.28
CA LEU A 24 9.34 8.90 6.88
C LEU A 24 9.35 8.84 8.41
N ALA A 25 8.31 8.29 9.05
CA ALA A 25 8.29 8.07 10.49
C ALA A 25 9.34 7.05 10.92
N ARG A 26 9.69 6.06 10.09
CA ARG A 26 10.66 4.99 10.41
C ARG A 26 10.36 4.27 11.74
N LEU A 27 9.09 4.18 12.15
CA LEU A 27 8.67 3.56 13.41
C LEU A 27 8.01 2.19 13.20
N GLY A 28 8.07 1.66 11.99
CA GLY A 28 7.34 0.46 11.54
C GLY A 28 6.40 0.82 10.39
N LEU A 29 6.23 -0.13 9.47
CA LEU A 29 5.38 0.00 8.28
C LEU A 29 4.34 -1.12 8.24
N ASP A 30 3.31 -0.97 7.41
CA ASP A 30 2.39 -2.08 7.11
C ASP A 30 3.13 -3.19 6.33
N PRO A 31 2.65 -4.44 6.39
CA PRO A 31 3.31 -5.60 5.78
C PRO A 31 3.83 -5.41 4.37
N TRP A 32 3.04 -4.73 3.52
CA TRP A 32 3.41 -4.55 2.13
C TRP A 32 4.45 -3.46 1.94
N ASP A 33 4.36 -2.37 2.69
CA ASP A 33 5.38 -1.32 2.64
C ASP A 33 6.69 -1.78 3.29
N VAL A 34 6.66 -2.72 4.26
CA VAL A 34 7.86 -3.46 4.70
C VAL A 34 8.49 -4.21 3.52
N PHE A 35 7.68 -4.91 2.72
CA PHE A 35 8.16 -5.65 1.54
C PHE A 35 8.69 -4.75 0.43
N HIS A 36 7.96 -3.70 0.05
CA HIS A 36 8.42 -2.73 -0.95
C HIS A 36 9.71 -2.04 -0.50
N GLN A 37 9.82 -1.69 0.78
CA GLN A 37 11.04 -1.13 1.33
C GLN A 37 12.20 -2.14 1.31
N GLY A 38 11.96 -3.40 1.65
CA GLY A 38 12.98 -4.45 1.59
C GLY A 38 13.53 -4.67 0.18
N LEU A 39 12.64 -4.71 -0.82
CA LEU A 39 13.02 -4.79 -2.23
C LEU A 39 13.78 -3.54 -2.70
N SER A 40 13.32 -2.36 -2.30
CA SER A 40 13.99 -1.10 -2.62
C SER A 40 15.42 -1.03 -2.06
N ARG A 41 15.67 -1.59 -0.86
CA ARG A 41 17.03 -1.65 -0.27
C ARG A 41 17.99 -2.56 -1.03
N HIS A 42 17.47 -3.56 -1.73
CA HIS A 42 18.25 -4.53 -2.51
C HIS A 42 18.31 -4.19 -4.01
N SER A 43 17.82 -3.02 -4.41
CA SER A 43 17.79 -2.58 -5.79
C SER A 43 18.08 -1.08 -5.88
N HIS A 44 18.21 -0.54 -7.09
CA HIS A 44 18.34 0.91 -7.31
C HIS A 44 16.99 1.60 -7.56
N LEU A 45 15.88 0.92 -7.27
CA LEU A 45 14.52 1.43 -7.50
C LEU A 45 13.90 1.94 -6.21
N ALA A 46 13.08 2.98 -6.35
CA ALA A 46 12.38 3.60 -5.23
C ALA A 46 11.23 2.73 -4.70
N ILE A 47 10.79 3.00 -3.47
CA ILE A 47 9.77 2.21 -2.77
C ILE A 47 8.44 2.23 -3.52
N GLY A 48 8.01 3.40 -4.01
CA GLY A 48 6.78 3.55 -4.77
C GLY A 48 6.84 2.84 -6.12
N THR A 49 8.00 2.84 -6.78
CA THR A 49 8.25 2.05 -7.98
C THR A 49 8.06 0.55 -7.71
N TRP A 50 8.58 0.03 -6.60
CA TRP A 50 8.31 -1.36 -6.19
C TRP A 50 6.85 -1.61 -5.85
N ALA A 51 6.15 -0.65 -5.24
CA ALA A 51 4.71 -0.75 -5.02
C ALA A 51 3.94 -0.89 -6.35
N ILE A 52 4.37 -0.20 -7.41
CA ILE A 52 3.80 -0.36 -8.76
C ILE A 52 4.10 -1.75 -9.31
N ILE A 53 5.36 -2.18 -9.30
CA ILE A 53 5.80 -3.47 -9.85
C ILE A 53 5.06 -4.63 -9.17
N VAL A 54 5.04 -4.64 -7.83
CA VAL A 54 4.34 -5.66 -7.04
C VAL A 54 2.83 -5.57 -7.27
N GLY A 55 2.26 -4.37 -7.35
CA GLY A 55 0.85 -4.17 -7.69
C GLY A 55 0.48 -4.79 -9.05
N VAL A 56 1.30 -4.58 -10.07
CA VAL A 56 1.14 -5.22 -11.39
C VAL A 56 1.29 -6.73 -11.30
N ALA A 57 2.28 -7.25 -10.56
CA ALA A 57 2.45 -8.68 -10.36
C ALA A 57 1.22 -9.31 -9.68
N VAL A 58 0.65 -8.65 -8.67
CA VAL A 58 -0.59 -9.09 -8.01
C VAL A 58 -1.77 -9.05 -8.97
N LEU A 59 -1.88 -8.05 -9.84
CA LEU A 59 -2.90 -8.01 -10.88
C LEU A 59 -2.77 -9.16 -11.88
N LEU A 60 -1.55 -9.58 -12.23
CA LEU A 60 -1.34 -10.76 -13.08
C LEU A 60 -1.81 -12.05 -12.39
N LEU A 61 -1.70 -12.15 -11.07
CA LEU A 61 -2.27 -13.26 -10.29
C LEU A 61 -3.80 -13.30 -10.33
N TRP A 62 -4.48 -12.24 -10.81
CA TRP A 62 -5.92 -12.27 -11.01
C TRP A 62 -6.35 -13.00 -12.29
N ILE A 63 -5.45 -13.18 -13.26
CA ILE A 63 -5.72 -13.92 -14.50
C ILE A 63 -6.26 -15.34 -14.19
N PRO A 64 -5.58 -16.17 -13.36
CA PRO A 64 -6.14 -17.46 -12.98
C PRO A 64 -7.41 -17.32 -12.14
N LEU A 65 -7.58 -16.22 -11.38
CA LEU A 65 -8.78 -15.96 -10.57
C LEU A 65 -10.00 -15.51 -11.40
N ARG A 66 -9.82 -15.25 -12.70
CA ARG A 66 -10.86 -14.74 -13.62
C ARG A 66 -11.54 -13.46 -13.12
N GLN A 67 -10.79 -12.63 -12.39
CA GLN A 67 -11.26 -11.31 -11.93
C GLN A 67 -10.76 -10.21 -12.85
N TRP A 68 -11.65 -9.31 -13.24
CA TRP A 68 -11.30 -8.17 -14.09
C TRP A 68 -10.92 -6.97 -13.23
N PRO A 69 -9.70 -6.41 -13.40
CA PRO A 69 -9.32 -5.20 -12.68
C PRO A 69 -10.16 -4.02 -13.16
N GLY A 70 -10.71 -3.26 -12.21
CA GLY A 70 -11.40 -2.00 -12.50
C GLY A 70 -10.41 -0.87 -12.78
N ILE A 71 -10.92 0.24 -13.32
CA ILE A 71 -10.13 1.47 -13.51
C ILE A 71 -9.52 1.92 -12.19
N GLY A 72 -10.29 1.87 -11.09
CA GLY A 72 -9.81 2.22 -9.75
C GLY A 72 -8.65 1.35 -9.28
N THR A 73 -8.61 0.07 -9.67
CA THR A 73 -7.54 -0.86 -9.30
C THR A 73 -6.23 -0.50 -10.00
N VAL A 74 -6.28 -0.25 -11.30
CA VAL A 74 -5.08 0.15 -12.08
C VAL A 74 -4.61 1.53 -11.64
N SER A 75 -5.54 2.49 -11.49
CA SER A 75 -5.22 3.83 -10.98
C SER A 75 -4.61 3.76 -9.59
N ASN A 76 -5.07 2.87 -8.70
CA ASN A 76 -4.52 2.73 -7.35
C ASN A 76 -3.04 2.37 -7.41
N VAL A 77 -2.68 1.34 -8.19
CA VAL A 77 -1.28 0.90 -8.35
C VAL A 77 -0.40 2.07 -8.78
N VAL A 78 -0.78 2.78 -9.83
CA VAL A 78 0.04 3.84 -10.43
C VAL A 78 0.07 5.11 -9.57
N CYS A 79 -1.08 5.59 -9.11
CA CYS A 79 -1.17 6.86 -8.38
C CYS A 79 -0.56 6.77 -6.99
N VAL A 80 -0.76 5.66 -6.27
CA VAL A 80 -0.19 5.48 -4.93
C VAL A 80 1.33 5.41 -5.01
N GLY A 81 1.88 4.51 -5.83
CA GLY A 81 3.32 4.38 -5.97
C GLY A 81 4.00 5.63 -6.54
N GLY A 82 3.39 6.27 -7.54
CA GLY A 82 3.89 7.53 -8.10
C GLY A 82 3.91 8.66 -7.07
N THR A 83 2.86 8.77 -6.25
CA THR A 83 2.81 9.77 -5.18
C THR A 83 3.83 9.46 -4.09
N MET A 84 4.04 8.18 -3.76
CA MET A 84 5.05 7.78 -2.80
C MET A 84 6.45 8.25 -3.23
N ASP A 85 6.83 7.94 -4.47
CA ASP A 85 8.14 8.33 -5.00
C ASP A 85 8.30 9.85 -5.06
N LEU A 86 7.26 10.59 -5.49
CA LEU A 86 7.29 12.05 -5.49
C LEU A 86 7.50 12.63 -4.09
N VAL A 87 6.79 12.13 -3.08
CA VAL A 87 6.90 12.64 -1.71
C VAL A 87 8.26 12.28 -1.10
N LEU A 88 8.71 11.04 -1.27
CA LEU A 88 9.98 10.57 -0.70
C LEU A 88 11.21 11.16 -1.40
N ALA A 89 11.07 11.65 -2.63
CA ALA A 89 12.12 12.39 -3.32
C ALA A 89 12.32 13.81 -2.78
N HIS A 90 11.29 14.41 -2.17
CA HIS A 90 11.32 15.80 -1.70
C HIS A 90 11.35 15.94 -0.17
N LEU A 91 10.81 14.97 0.56
CA LEU A 91 10.74 14.98 2.01
C LEU A 91 11.70 13.98 2.62
N HIS A 92 12.33 14.38 3.72
CA HIS A 92 13.26 13.54 4.48
C HIS A 92 12.71 13.25 5.88
N SER A 93 13.15 12.11 6.43
CA SER A 93 12.74 11.67 7.77
C SER A 93 13.27 12.64 8.83
N PRO A 94 12.41 13.16 9.74
CA PRO A 94 12.86 14.05 10.79
C PRO A 94 13.68 13.29 11.85
N HIS A 95 14.68 13.96 12.44
CA HIS A 95 15.55 13.34 13.44
C HIS A 95 14.87 13.12 14.80
N GLY A 96 13.96 14.01 15.20
CA GLY A 96 13.32 13.98 16.52
C GLY A 96 12.26 12.88 16.66
N LEU A 97 12.29 12.13 17.77
CA LEU A 97 11.31 11.07 18.05
C LEU A 97 9.87 11.59 18.02
N TRP A 98 9.59 12.74 18.64
CA TRP A 98 8.24 13.33 18.66
C TRP A 98 7.71 13.66 17.27
N ALA A 99 8.56 14.17 16.37
CA ALA A 99 8.18 14.42 14.99
C ALA A 99 7.88 13.11 14.25
N ARG A 100 8.65 12.06 14.49
CA ARG A 100 8.41 10.71 13.93
C ARG A 100 7.11 10.10 14.44
N ILE A 101 6.79 10.27 15.73
CA ILE A 101 5.50 9.85 16.32
C ILE A 101 4.35 10.64 15.68
N ALA A 102 4.50 11.96 15.52
CA ALA A 102 3.48 12.78 14.86
C ALA A 102 3.24 12.34 13.41
N LEU A 103 4.30 12.03 12.66
CA LEU A 103 4.19 11.46 11.30
C LEU A 103 3.48 10.11 11.30
N LEU A 104 3.80 9.23 12.25
CA LEU A 104 3.14 7.92 12.38
C LEU A 104 1.64 8.10 12.63
N VAL A 105 1.27 8.89 13.63
CA VAL A 105 -0.14 9.12 14.00
C VAL A 105 -0.91 9.80 12.87
N ALA A 106 -0.31 10.83 12.25
CA ALA A 106 -0.91 11.50 11.10
C ALA A 106 -1.05 10.55 9.90
N GLY A 107 -0.03 9.74 9.62
CA GLY A 107 -0.04 8.75 8.55
C GLY A 107 -1.07 7.65 8.77
N VAL A 108 -1.25 7.16 10.00
CA VAL A 108 -2.28 6.15 10.30
C VAL A 108 -3.68 6.77 10.18
N GLY A 109 -3.89 7.94 10.77
CA GLY A 109 -5.18 8.64 10.73
C GLY A 109 -5.59 8.99 9.29
N LEU A 110 -4.66 9.52 8.50
CA LEU A 110 -4.90 9.84 7.09
C LEU A 110 -5.10 8.58 6.25
N ASN A 111 -4.40 7.47 6.54
CA ASN A 111 -4.59 6.21 5.84
C ASN A 111 -6.04 5.70 6.00
N GLY A 112 -6.61 5.81 7.20
CA GLY A 112 -8.02 5.47 7.43
C GLY A 112 -9.00 6.33 6.62
N VAL A 113 -8.82 7.65 6.62
CA VAL A 113 -9.67 8.59 5.86
C VAL A 113 -9.59 8.32 4.35
N THR A 114 -8.38 8.15 3.84
CA THR A 114 -8.11 7.97 2.40
C THR A 114 -8.60 6.62 1.89
N THR A 115 -8.48 5.58 2.72
CA THR A 115 -9.06 4.26 2.45
C THR A 115 -10.57 4.36 2.26
N GLY A 116 -11.27 5.07 3.14
CA GLY A 116 -12.70 5.34 2.99
C GLY A 116 -13.04 6.14 1.71
N LEU A 117 -12.23 7.13 1.36
CA LEU A 117 -12.44 7.95 0.16
C LEU A 117 -12.32 7.13 -1.13
N TYR A 118 -11.25 6.35 -1.30
CA TYR A 118 -11.03 5.61 -2.55
C TYR A 118 -11.98 4.41 -2.67
N ILE A 119 -12.21 3.65 -1.59
CA ILE A 119 -13.15 2.52 -1.61
C ILE A 119 -14.57 3.05 -1.84
N GLY A 120 -14.94 4.15 -1.18
CA GLY A 120 -16.23 4.81 -1.32
C GLY A 120 -16.50 5.34 -2.73
N ALA A 121 -15.48 5.51 -3.58
CA ALA A 121 -15.67 5.85 -4.98
C ALA A 121 -16.28 4.68 -5.78
N GLY A 122 -16.13 3.44 -5.32
CA GLY A 122 -16.75 2.24 -5.91
C GLY A 122 -16.29 1.92 -7.34
N LEU A 123 -15.06 2.28 -7.71
CA LEU A 123 -14.51 2.13 -9.06
C LEU A 123 -13.57 0.91 -9.22
N GLY A 124 -13.61 0.00 -8.25
CA GLY A 124 -12.79 -1.20 -8.20
C GLY A 124 -11.99 -1.28 -6.90
N PRO A 125 -11.79 -2.47 -6.34
CA PRO A 125 -11.00 -2.67 -5.12
C PRO A 125 -9.50 -2.50 -5.41
N GLY A 126 -8.67 -2.41 -4.36
CA GLY A 126 -7.22 -2.44 -4.52
C GLY A 126 -6.73 -3.81 -5.03
N PRO A 127 -5.52 -3.89 -5.63
CA PRO A 127 -4.95 -5.14 -6.13
C PRO A 127 -4.84 -6.22 -5.04
N ARG A 128 -4.48 -5.80 -3.81
CA ARG A 128 -4.38 -6.65 -2.63
C ARG A 128 -5.75 -7.21 -2.23
N ASP A 129 -6.77 -6.35 -2.20
CA ASP A 129 -8.14 -6.70 -1.80
C ASP A 129 -8.78 -7.70 -2.79
N GLY A 130 -8.56 -7.52 -4.09
CA GLY A 130 -9.09 -8.47 -5.07
C GLY A 130 -8.38 -9.82 -5.04
N LEU A 131 -7.07 -9.88 -4.73
CA LEU A 131 -6.38 -11.15 -4.50
C LEU A 131 -7.01 -11.92 -3.33
N MET A 132 -7.31 -11.22 -2.23
CA MET A 132 -7.96 -11.83 -1.05
C MET A 132 -9.36 -12.34 -1.37
N THR A 133 -10.19 -11.51 -2.01
CA THR A 133 -11.59 -11.88 -2.35
C THR A 133 -11.65 -12.96 -3.44
N GLY A 134 -10.73 -12.98 -4.40
CA GLY A 134 -10.65 -14.01 -5.43
C GLY A 134 -10.28 -15.38 -4.86
N LEU A 135 -9.32 -15.43 -3.94
CA LEU A 135 -8.97 -16.67 -3.25
C LEU A 135 -10.10 -17.14 -2.31
N ALA A 136 -10.78 -16.20 -1.64
CA ALA A 136 -11.93 -16.54 -0.82
C ALA A 136 -13.12 -17.09 -1.62
N ALA A 137 -13.35 -16.57 -2.82
CA ALA A 137 -14.37 -17.07 -3.74
C ALA A 137 -14.13 -18.54 -4.19
N ARG A 138 -12.93 -19.07 -3.97
CA ARG A 138 -12.60 -20.49 -4.19
C ARG A 138 -12.89 -21.41 -3.00
N GLY A 139 -13.55 -20.89 -1.96
CA GLY A 139 -13.96 -21.65 -0.77
C GLY A 139 -13.02 -21.51 0.43
N HIS A 140 -12.00 -20.65 0.35
CA HIS A 140 -11.12 -20.36 1.48
C HIS A 140 -11.69 -19.24 2.37
N SER A 141 -11.41 -19.31 3.67
CA SER A 141 -11.79 -18.21 4.59
C SER A 141 -10.98 -16.96 4.30
N ILE A 142 -11.66 -15.81 4.18
CA ILE A 142 -11.03 -14.49 3.98
C ILE A 142 -9.97 -14.23 5.05
N ARG A 143 -10.23 -14.61 6.31
CA ARG A 143 -9.30 -14.43 7.42
C ARG A 143 -8.00 -15.17 7.18
N VAL A 144 -8.08 -16.45 6.79
CA VAL A 144 -6.90 -17.30 6.55
C VAL A 144 -6.09 -16.76 5.39
N VAL A 145 -6.74 -16.47 4.26
CA VAL A 145 -6.08 -15.93 3.06
C VAL A 145 -5.37 -14.62 3.39
N ARG A 146 -6.06 -13.69 4.04
CA ARG A 146 -5.49 -12.39 4.42
C ARG A 146 -4.29 -12.56 5.33
N THR A 147 -4.42 -13.33 6.41
CA THR A 147 -3.33 -13.55 7.37
C THR A 147 -2.13 -14.22 6.70
N CYS A 148 -2.34 -15.26 5.87
CA CYS A 148 -1.24 -15.92 5.17
C CYS A 148 -0.50 -14.95 4.24
N ILE A 149 -1.23 -14.14 3.45
CA ILE A 149 -0.60 -13.16 2.54
C ILE A 149 0.14 -12.10 3.34
N GLU A 150 -0.51 -11.46 4.31
CA GLU A 150 0.08 -10.38 5.12
C GLU A 150 1.33 -10.87 5.87
N VAL A 151 1.27 -12.05 6.51
CA VAL A 151 2.43 -12.62 7.22
C VAL A 151 3.54 -12.97 6.25
N THR A 152 3.24 -13.59 5.10
CA THR A 152 4.27 -13.95 4.11
C THR A 152 4.99 -12.72 3.60
N VAL A 153 4.25 -11.68 3.23
CA VAL A 153 4.81 -10.43 2.70
C VAL A 153 5.58 -9.70 3.80
N LEU A 154 5.07 -9.63 5.02
CA LEU A 154 5.75 -9.03 6.18
C LEU A 154 7.08 -9.74 6.48
N VAL A 155 7.07 -11.07 6.62
CA VAL A 155 8.27 -11.85 6.94
C VAL A 155 9.29 -11.73 5.83
N THR A 156 8.86 -11.86 4.56
CA THR A 156 9.77 -11.70 3.41
C THR A 156 10.36 -10.30 3.37
N GLY A 157 9.53 -9.27 3.55
CA GLY A 157 9.98 -7.88 3.60
C GLY A 157 10.96 -7.62 4.72
N TRP A 158 10.70 -8.15 5.91
CA TRP A 158 11.57 -8.00 7.07
C TRP A 158 12.93 -8.68 6.86
N LEU A 159 12.94 -9.89 6.29
CA LEU A 159 14.18 -10.59 5.92
C LEU A 159 14.98 -9.83 4.85
N LEU A 160 14.29 -9.14 3.93
CA LEU A 160 14.89 -8.20 2.98
C LEU A 160 15.26 -6.85 3.62
N GLY A 161 15.23 -6.74 4.94
CA GLY A 161 15.63 -5.56 5.68
C GLY A 161 14.59 -4.44 5.69
N GLY A 162 13.31 -4.72 5.44
CA GLY A 162 12.22 -3.76 5.66
C GLY A 162 12.05 -3.41 7.15
N THR A 163 11.51 -2.22 7.44
CA THR A 163 11.40 -1.72 8.82
C THR A 163 10.14 -2.24 9.51
N VAL A 164 10.32 -3.16 10.45
CA VAL A 164 9.26 -3.60 11.38
C VAL A 164 9.46 -2.86 12.71
N GLY A 165 8.37 -2.36 13.29
CA GLY A 165 8.43 -1.60 14.55
C GLY A 165 7.06 -1.45 15.21
N VAL A 166 6.95 -0.49 16.14
CA VAL A 166 5.72 -0.22 16.89
C VAL A 166 4.55 0.12 15.96
N GLY A 167 4.80 0.80 14.84
CA GLY A 167 3.77 1.10 13.84
C GLY A 167 3.29 -0.11 13.03
N THR A 168 3.96 -1.27 13.15
CA THR A 168 3.59 -2.51 12.47
C THR A 168 2.63 -3.39 13.29
N VAL A 169 2.57 -3.18 14.62
CA VAL A 169 1.77 -3.96 15.58
C VAL A 169 0.47 -3.24 15.89
#